data_AF-J4C3F3-F1
#
_entry.id   AF-J4C3F3-F1
#
_cell.length_a   1.000
_cell.length_b   1.000
_cell.length_c   1.000
_cell.angle_alpha   90.00
_cell.angle_beta   90.00
_cell.angle_gamma   90.00
#
_symmetry.space_group_name_H-M   'P 1'
#
loop_
_entity.id
_entity.type
_entity.pdbx_description
1 polymer ?
#
loop_
_entity_poly.entity_id
_entity_poly.type
_entity_poly.pdbx_seq_one_letter_code
_entity_poly.pdbx_strand_id
1 'polypeptide(L)'
;MNWFNKNEQPEEEVTLSKRAEMFQKEVDTMLSDVTRMTLPLQKRSFACCTNCFDLNPDNLDDITNCIKTCQEKPQEFGNTVQTELNKLQDVLLKCQQDCLNKYSSKPENNAEIERCAVKCYDTNKNMVKTIKSKLEQLIQGKAKKTRKFAQVKRRLSLKDTKLSIKKDVEHKEVDNKLTESKPVHSGMFFNYNENLVPPYQVIVDTNFVNSSIQNKLDLHKSMMDLLLSKCNSTQTLTLCSGIIHVTDCIIGELEKLGHRYRMALQLARDPRIVRLKCTHKGTYVDDCIVERVQMHKCYIVATNDRDLKRRIRKIPGVPIMYVKRHQYQIERIPFSITSK
;
A
#
# COMPACT_ATOMS: atom_id res chain seq x y z
N MET A 1 45.01 35.54 -29.94
CA MET A 1 44.77 35.61 -28.48
C MET A 1 45.19 34.28 -27.90
N ASN A 2 46.30 34.28 -27.17
CA ASN A 2 46.89 33.11 -26.53
C ASN A 2 46.14 32.79 -25.23
N TRP A 3 45.73 31.54 -25.09
CA TRP A 3 45.39 30.96 -23.81
C TRP A 3 45.89 29.52 -23.83
N PHE A 4 46.75 29.18 -22.87
CA PHE A 4 47.38 27.89 -22.55
C PHE A 4 48.91 27.94 -22.58
N ASN A 5 49.53 28.29 -21.44
CA ASN A 5 50.45 27.35 -20.83
C ASN A 5 50.62 27.63 -19.33
N LYS A 6 50.66 26.52 -18.59
CA LYS A 6 50.78 26.44 -17.13
C LYS A 6 52.26 26.38 -16.74
N ASN A 7 52.49 26.75 -15.47
CA ASN A 7 53.59 26.36 -14.58
C ASN A 7 54.92 27.11 -14.73
N GLU A 8 55.31 27.80 -13.66
CA GLU A 8 56.47 27.43 -12.83
C GLU A 8 56.53 28.39 -11.63
N GLN A 9 56.12 27.92 -10.45
CA GLN A 9 56.54 28.53 -9.18
C GLN A 9 57.84 27.82 -8.77
N PRO A 10 58.90 28.55 -8.40
CA PRO A 10 60.17 27.94 -8.00
C PRO A 10 60.03 27.31 -6.62
N GLU A 11 60.45 26.05 -6.51
CA GLU A 11 60.52 25.29 -5.26
C GLU A 11 61.55 25.93 -4.31
N GLU A 12 61.12 26.40 -3.14
CA GLU A 12 62.04 26.83 -2.06
C GLU A 12 62.96 25.66 -1.68
N GLU A 13 64.28 25.84 -1.78
CA GLU A 13 65.27 24.89 -1.24
C GLU A 13 65.09 24.76 0.27
N VAL A 14 64.39 23.71 0.70
CA VAL A 14 64.21 23.39 2.12
C VAL A 14 65.55 22.90 2.66
N THR A 15 66.17 23.69 3.54
CA THR A 15 67.39 23.29 4.25
C THR A 15 67.17 21.99 5.03
N LEU A 16 68.21 21.16 5.15
CA LEU A 16 68.15 19.86 5.84
C LEU A 16 67.57 20.00 7.26
N SER A 17 67.98 21.03 7.99
CA SER A 17 67.49 21.34 9.34
C SER A 17 65.98 21.64 9.35
N LYS A 18 65.47 22.45 8.42
CA LYS A 18 64.03 22.75 8.31
C LYS A 18 63.22 21.50 7.94
N ARG A 19 63.78 20.59 7.14
CA ARG A 19 63.12 19.31 6.80
C ARG A 19 63.11 18.34 7.98
N ALA A 20 64.21 18.25 8.72
CA ALA A 20 64.30 17.43 9.92
C ALA A 20 63.34 17.91 11.02
N GLU A 21 63.21 19.22 11.23
CA GLU A 21 62.23 19.81 12.15
C GLU A 21 60.79 19.50 11.73
N MET A 22 60.47 19.60 10.43
CA MET A 22 59.13 19.24 9.94
C MET A 22 58.83 17.75 10.13
N PHE A 23 59.82 16.88 9.92
CA PHE A 23 59.66 15.44 10.14
C PHE A 23 59.46 15.12 11.62
N GLN A 24 60.25 15.73 12.50
CA GLN A 24 60.10 15.59 13.95
C GLN A 24 58.70 16.03 14.41
N LYS A 25 58.22 17.16 13.90
CA LYS A 25 56.87 17.66 14.18
C LYS A 25 55.77 16.71 13.67
N GLU A 26 55.98 16.06 12.52
CA GLU A 26 55.04 15.07 11.98
C GLU A 26 54.99 13.80 12.85
N VAL A 27 56.14 13.34 13.36
CA VAL A 27 56.22 12.23 14.32
C VAL A 27 55.59 12.59 15.67
N ASP A 28 55.86 13.77 16.20
CA ASP A 28 55.27 14.24 17.46
C ASP A 28 53.75 14.39 17.35
N THR A 29 53.26 14.89 16.20
CA THR A 29 51.82 14.96 15.92
C THR A 29 51.21 13.57 15.86
N MET A 30 51.86 12.62 15.18
CA MET A 30 51.42 11.22 15.12
C MET A 30 51.36 10.59 16.51
N LEU A 31 52.38 10.82 17.35
CA LEU A 31 52.40 10.33 18.73
C LEU A 31 51.27 10.93 19.55
N SER A 32 51.03 12.23 19.44
CA SER A 32 49.94 12.90 20.16
C SER A 32 48.56 12.36 19.76
N ASP A 33 48.35 12.08 18.48
CA ASP A 33 47.13 11.46 17.96
C ASP A 33 46.94 10.05 18.54
N VAL A 34 48.00 9.25 18.51
CA VAL A 34 47.99 7.88 19.05
C VAL A 34 47.71 7.90 20.55
N THR A 35 48.35 8.79 21.32
CA THR A 35 48.09 8.95 22.76
C THR A 35 46.64 9.35 23.03
N ARG A 36 46.06 10.23 22.23
CA ARG A 36 44.63 10.59 22.36
C ARG A 36 43.72 9.40 22.08
N MET A 37 44.07 8.58 21.09
CA MET A 37 43.31 7.37 20.75
C MET A 37 43.43 6.26 21.81
N THR A 38 44.48 6.25 22.64
CA THR A 38 44.63 5.28 23.74
C THR A 38 43.92 5.69 25.03
N LEU A 39 43.51 6.96 25.19
CA LEU A 39 42.79 7.43 26.39
C LEU A 39 41.55 6.58 26.72
N PRO A 40 40.69 6.17 25.77
CA PRO A 40 39.54 5.30 26.06
C PRO A 40 39.96 3.91 26.54
N LEU A 41 41.07 3.38 26.02
CA LEU A 41 41.63 2.09 26.44
C LEU A 41 42.16 2.17 27.87
N GLN A 42 42.91 3.23 28.18
CA GLN A 42 43.42 3.51 29.53
C GLN A 42 42.26 3.70 30.52
N LYS A 43 41.23 4.49 30.16
CA LYS A 43 40.03 4.66 31.00
C LYS A 43 39.35 3.34 31.33
N ARG A 44 39.19 2.45 30.34
CA ARG A 44 38.60 1.11 30.55
C ARG A 44 39.47 0.24 31.45
N SER A 45 40.79 0.31 31.28
CA SER A 45 41.74 -0.43 32.12
C SER A 45 41.70 0.06 33.58
N PHE A 46 41.73 1.37 33.81
CA PHE A 46 41.63 1.91 35.17
C PHE A 46 40.28 1.61 35.83
N ALA A 47 39.17 1.68 35.10
CA ALA A 47 37.85 1.29 35.63
C ALA A 47 37.78 -0.22 35.94
N CYS A 48 38.48 -1.06 35.18
CA CYS A 48 38.63 -2.49 35.48
C CYS A 48 39.42 -2.69 36.78
N CYS A 49 40.54 -1.96 36.94
CA CYS A 49 41.36 -2.03 38.15
C CYS A 49 40.61 -1.54 39.40
N THR A 50 39.80 -0.48 39.32
CA THR A 50 39.00 -0.03 40.48
C THR A 50 38.03 -1.11 40.93
N ASN A 51 37.39 -1.81 39.99
CA ASN A 51 36.46 -2.89 40.29
C ASN A 51 37.17 -4.15 40.82
N CYS A 52 38.47 -4.34 40.55
CA CYS A 52 39.23 -5.46 41.12
C CYS A 52 39.39 -5.32 42.64
N PHE A 53 39.33 -4.11 43.20
CA PHE A 53 39.39 -3.90 44.66
C PHE A 53 38.07 -4.23 45.38
N ASP A 54 36.97 -4.39 44.64
CA ASP A 54 35.68 -4.84 45.18
C ASP A 54 35.60 -6.38 45.34
N LEU A 55 36.67 -7.11 44.96
CA LEU A 55 36.80 -8.54 45.17
C LEU A 55 37.12 -8.86 46.65
N ASN A 56 36.96 -10.13 47.05
CA ASN A 56 37.11 -10.56 48.44
C ASN A 56 38.46 -10.12 49.05
N PRO A 57 38.47 -9.40 50.19
CA PRO A 57 39.68 -8.80 50.76
C PRO A 57 40.66 -9.82 51.37
N ASP A 58 40.21 -11.05 51.62
CA ASP A 58 41.03 -12.09 52.28
C ASP A 58 42.07 -12.75 51.34
N ASN A 59 41.92 -12.61 50.01
CA ASN A 59 42.80 -13.23 49.03
C ASN A 59 43.47 -12.18 48.10
N LEU A 60 44.60 -11.64 48.57
CA LEU A 60 45.39 -10.60 47.88
C LEU A 60 45.89 -11.05 46.49
N ASP A 61 46.05 -12.36 46.27
CA ASP A 61 46.52 -12.91 45.00
C ASP A 61 45.48 -12.76 43.88
N ASP A 62 44.19 -12.86 44.20
CA ASP A 62 43.11 -12.72 43.22
C ASP A 62 42.98 -11.27 42.73
N ILE A 63 43.11 -10.31 43.64
CA ILE A 63 43.14 -8.87 43.32
C ILE A 63 44.35 -8.58 42.43
N THR A 64 45.52 -9.12 42.78
CA THR A 64 46.77 -8.92 42.03
C THR A 64 46.68 -9.49 40.61
N ASN A 65 46.07 -10.67 40.44
CA ASN A 65 45.88 -11.30 39.14
C ASN A 65 44.84 -10.54 38.29
N CYS A 66 43.75 -10.07 38.90
CA CYS A 66 42.76 -9.23 38.23
C CYS A 66 43.38 -7.94 37.68
N ILE A 67 44.20 -7.24 38.49
CA ILE A 67 44.90 -6.02 38.08
C ILE A 67 45.84 -6.30 36.90
N LYS A 68 46.61 -7.39 36.94
CA LYS A 68 47.49 -7.80 35.83
C LYS A 68 46.71 -7.96 34.53
N THR A 69 45.60 -8.70 34.55
CA THR A 69 44.77 -8.91 33.36
C THR A 69 44.13 -7.61 32.84
N CYS A 70 43.75 -6.69 33.73
CA CYS A 70 43.23 -5.38 33.33
C CYS A 70 44.31 -4.48 32.68
N GLN A 71 45.59 -4.64 33.04
CA GLN A 71 46.72 -3.81 32.57
C GLN A 71 47.46 -4.39 31.35
N GLU A 72 47.32 -5.69 31.07
CA GLU A 72 48.00 -6.38 29.96
C GLU A 72 47.82 -5.68 28.60
N LYS A 73 46.59 -5.31 28.25
CA LYS A 73 46.28 -4.70 26.93
C LYS A 73 46.91 -3.32 26.73
N PRO A 74 46.80 -2.37 27.68
CA PRO A 74 47.58 -1.12 27.61
C PRO A 74 49.09 -1.35 27.53
N GLN A 75 49.62 -2.34 28.25
CA GLN A 75 51.06 -2.61 28.31
C GLN A 75 51.58 -3.22 26.99
N GLU A 76 50.85 -4.16 26.39
CA GLU A 76 51.15 -4.72 25.07
C GLU A 76 51.12 -3.63 23.98
N PHE A 77 50.15 -2.71 24.06
CA PHE A 77 50.08 -1.58 23.15
C PHE A 77 51.29 -0.66 23.31
N GLY A 78 51.67 -0.31 24.55
CA GLY A 78 52.85 0.51 24.84
C GLY A 78 54.14 -0.10 24.31
N ASN A 79 54.33 -1.41 24.52
CA ASN A 79 55.47 -2.15 23.99
C ASN A 79 55.52 -2.11 22.45
N THR A 80 54.36 -2.25 21.81
CA THR A 80 54.26 -2.21 20.34
C THR A 80 54.65 -0.84 19.80
N VAL A 81 54.14 0.25 20.39
CA VAL A 81 54.52 1.63 20.02
C VAL A 81 56.03 1.81 20.15
N GLN A 82 56.62 1.38 21.27
CA GLN A 82 58.06 1.50 21.48
C GLN A 82 58.87 0.73 20.43
N THR A 83 58.45 -0.50 20.09
CA THR A 83 59.13 -1.28 19.06
C THR A 83 59.05 -0.66 17.67
N GLU A 84 57.92 -0.05 17.29
CA GLU A 84 57.79 0.61 16.00
C GLU A 84 58.57 1.93 15.94
N LEU A 85 58.66 2.67 17.06
CA LEU A 85 59.52 3.86 17.16
C LEU A 85 61.00 3.52 17.07
N ASN A 86 61.44 2.46 17.76
CA ASN A 86 62.83 1.99 17.68
C ASN A 86 63.18 1.56 16.24
N LYS A 87 62.29 0.85 15.54
CA LYS A 87 62.47 0.52 14.12
C LYS A 87 62.60 1.76 13.23
N LEU A 88 61.81 2.80 13.50
CA LEU A 88 61.90 4.05 12.76
C LEU A 88 63.25 4.73 13.01
N GLN A 89 63.73 4.76 14.25
CA GLN A 89 65.04 5.30 14.60
C GLN A 89 66.18 4.51 13.92
N ASP A 90 66.14 3.18 13.94
CA ASP A 90 67.15 2.32 13.30
C ASP A 90 67.22 2.54 11.78
N VAL A 91 66.08 2.68 11.12
CA VAL A 91 66.02 2.95 9.67
C VAL A 91 66.60 4.32 9.34
N LEU A 92 66.30 5.35 10.16
CA LEU A 92 66.85 6.69 9.97
C LEU A 92 68.36 6.72 10.19
N LEU A 93 68.86 6.08 11.24
CA LEU A 93 70.29 5.98 11.53
C LEU A 93 71.05 5.25 10.43
N LYS A 94 70.52 4.12 9.97
CA LYS A 94 71.14 3.34 8.87
C LYS A 94 71.16 4.14 7.57
N CYS A 95 70.07 4.84 7.26
CA CYS A 95 69.98 5.65 6.07
C CYS A 95 70.92 6.87 6.10
N GLN A 96 71.11 7.48 7.28
CA GLN A 96 72.10 8.53 7.48
C GLN A 96 73.53 7.99 7.30
N GLN A 97 73.82 6.81 7.84
CA GLN A 97 75.12 6.15 7.69
C GLN A 97 75.39 5.73 6.24
N ASP A 98 74.38 5.28 5.50
CA ASP A 98 74.47 4.96 4.07
C ASP A 98 74.73 6.21 3.22
N CYS A 99 74.13 7.36 3.56
CA CYS A 99 74.45 8.63 2.92
C CYS A 99 75.90 9.06 3.24
N LEU A 100 76.33 8.97 4.50
CA LEU A 100 77.71 9.30 4.89
C LEU A 100 78.74 8.42 4.16
N ASN A 101 78.51 7.11 4.09
CA ASN A 101 79.42 6.17 3.42
C ASN A 101 79.52 6.42 1.90
N LYS A 102 78.43 6.85 1.25
CA LYS A 102 78.40 7.15 -0.20
C LYS A 102 79.20 8.39 -0.59
N TYR A 103 79.32 9.37 0.31
CA TYR A 103 79.96 10.66 0.02
C TYR A 103 81.25 10.91 0.82
N SER A 104 81.66 9.95 1.68
CA SER A 104 82.88 10.00 2.50
C SER A 104 84.19 10.23 1.72
N SER A 105 84.19 9.94 0.41
CA SER A 105 85.40 9.99 -0.43
C SER A 105 85.74 11.38 -0.99
N LYS A 106 84.90 12.42 -0.82
CA LYS A 106 85.17 13.79 -1.32
C LYS A 106 84.65 14.89 -0.35
N PRO A 107 85.53 15.70 0.26
CA PRO A 107 85.15 16.66 1.33
C PRO A 107 84.40 17.92 0.87
N GLU A 108 84.16 18.14 -0.42
CA GLU A 108 83.49 19.36 -0.96
C GLU A 108 81.98 19.21 -1.20
N ASN A 109 81.37 18.04 -0.93
CA ASN A 109 79.99 17.72 -1.32
C ASN A 109 78.95 17.79 -0.18
N ASN A 110 79.09 18.74 0.77
CA ASN A 110 78.10 18.93 1.86
C ASN A 110 76.67 19.11 1.33
N ALA A 111 76.49 19.82 0.21
CA ALA A 111 75.18 20.02 -0.42
C ALA A 111 74.58 18.73 -1.03
N GLU A 112 75.39 17.74 -1.37
CA GLU A 112 74.91 16.43 -1.86
C GLU A 112 74.57 15.48 -0.72
N ILE A 113 75.30 15.58 0.40
CA ILE A 113 74.98 14.90 1.66
C ILE A 113 73.63 15.40 2.20
N GLU A 114 73.41 16.72 2.20
CA GLU A 114 72.13 17.32 2.58
C GLU A 114 70.98 16.86 1.68
N ARG A 115 71.18 16.82 0.36
CA ARG A 115 70.19 16.30 -0.59
C ARG A 115 69.90 14.80 -0.40
N CYS A 116 70.91 14.00 -0.04
CA CYS A 116 70.74 12.58 0.27
C CYS A 116 69.89 12.39 1.54
N ALA A 117 70.19 13.18 2.58
CA ALA A 117 69.46 13.12 3.84
C ALA A 117 68.00 13.61 3.69
N VAL A 118 67.72 14.64 2.89
CA VAL A 118 66.34 15.06 2.57
C VAL A 118 65.56 13.94 1.86
N LYS A 119 66.16 13.28 0.85
CA LYS A 119 65.54 12.14 0.15
C LYS A 119 65.28 10.95 1.09
N CYS A 120 66.14 10.76 2.08
CA CYS A 120 65.95 9.72 3.10
C CYS A 120 64.67 9.94 3.92
N TYR A 121 64.44 11.16 4.41
CA TYR A 121 63.20 11.50 5.14
C TYR A 121 61.96 11.36 4.26
N ASP A 122 62.04 11.75 2.99
CA ASP A 122 60.92 11.66 2.05
C ASP A 122 60.51 10.22 1.74
N THR A 123 61.49 9.32 1.64
CA THR A 123 61.24 7.89 1.43
C THR A 123 60.60 7.25 2.67
N ASN A 124 61.03 7.67 3.86
CA ASN A 124 60.57 7.12 5.13
C ASN A 124 59.27 7.75 5.64
N LYS A 125 58.79 8.85 5.04
CA LYS A 125 57.49 9.47 5.36
C LYS A 125 56.31 8.50 5.26
N ASN A 126 56.36 7.55 4.33
CA ASN A 126 55.33 6.52 4.18
C ASN A 126 55.34 5.49 5.34
N MET A 127 56.48 5.32 6.03
CA MET A 127 56.57 4.45 7.19
C MET A 127 55.79 5.03 8.38
N VAL A 128 55.86 6.34 8.61
CA VAL A 128 55.09 7.02 9.68
C VAL A 128 53.59 6.78 9.50
N LYS A 129 53.09 6.91 8.27
CA LYS A 129 51.67 6.61 7.94
C LYS A 129 51.31 5.13 8.16
N THR A 130 52.23 4.22 7.81
CA THR A 130 52.02 2.78 7.98
C THR A 130 51.99 2.39 9.46
N ILE A 131 52.87 2.98 10.28
CA ILE A 131 52.90 2.80 11.74
C ILE A 131 51.58 3.30 12.34
N LYS A 132 51.12 4.50 11.96
CA LYS A 132 49.82 5.03 12.40
C LYS A 132 48.66 4.08 12.09
N SER A 133 48.59 3.57 10.85
CA SER A 133 47.53 2.64 10.44
C SER A 133 47.56 1.31 11.22
N LYS A 134 48.75 0.76 11.49
CA LYS A 134 48.90 -0.45 12.30
C LYS A 134 48.45 -0.22 13.75
N LEU A 135 48.80 0.93 14.35
CA LEU A 135 48.40 1.29 15.70
C LEU A 135 46.88 1.50 15.80
N GLU A 136 46.25 2.11 14.79
CA GLU A 136 44.79 2.27 14.71
C GLU A 136 44.06 0.91 14.64
N GLN A 137 44.59 -0.06 13.89
CA GLN A 137 43.99 -1.40 13.77
C GLN A 137 44.03 -2.20 15.08
N LEU A 138 45.09 -2.03 15.88
CA LEU A 138 45.21 -2.68 17.20
C LEU A 138 44.17 -2.14 18.20
N ILE A 139 43.83 -0.84 18.12
CA ILE A 139 42.84 -0.22 19.01
C ILE A 139 41.42 -0.64 18.67
N GLN A 140 41.07 -0.74 17.38
CA GLN A 140 39.69 -0.98 16.96
C GLN A 140 39.29 -2.47 16.95
N GLY A 141 40.26 -3.39 16.88
CA GLY A 141 40.01 -4.82 16.77
C GLY A 141 39.27 -5.21 15.48
N LYS A 142 39.45 -6.43 14.99
CA LYS A 142 38.70 -6.90 13.81
C LYS A 142 37.22 -6.99 14.16
N ALA A 143 36.40 -6.07 13.63
CA ALA A 143 34.95 -6.08 13.81
C ALA A 143 34.37 -7.42 13.31
N LYS A 144 33.85 -8.25 14.23
CA LYS A 144 33.22 -9.52 13.88
C LYS A 144 31.89 -9.24 13.20
N LYS A 145 31.65 -9.82 12.01
CA LYS A 145 30.34 -9.76 11.35
C LYS A 145 29.29 -10.39 12.27
N THR A 146 28.41 -9.57 12.82
CA THR A 146 27.31 -10.03 13.68
C THR A 146 26.22 -10.68 12.83
N ARG A 147 25.68 -11.82 13.29
CA ARG A 147 24.53 -12.48 12.65
C ARG A 147 23.31 -11.56 12.75
N LYS A 148 22.47 -11.54 11.72
CA LYS A 148 21.20 -10.79 11.75
C LYS A 148 20.22 -11.51 12.69
N PHE A 149 19.58 -10.76 13.59
CA PHE A 149 18.52 -11.29 14.45
C PHE A 149 17.29 -11.69 13.62
N ALA A 150 16.60 -12.76 14.03
CA ALA A 150 15.36 -13.27 13.41
C ALA A 150 15.46 -13.66 11.92
N GLN A 151 16.60 -14.19 11.49
CA GLN A 151 16.73 -14.74 10.14
C GLN A 151 15.97 -16.08 10.03
N VAL A 152 14.82 -16.06 9.36
CA VAL A 152 13.99 -17.24 9.09
C VAL A 152 14.28 -17.84 7.72
N LYS A 153 14.03 -19.14 7.55
CA LYS A 153 14.04 -19.82 6.25
C LYS A 153 12.94 -19.22 5.37
N ARG A 154 13.28 -18.79 4.16
CA ARG A 154 12.30 -18.22 3.21
C ARG A 154 11.21 -19.27 2.92
N ARG A 155 9.94 -18.90 3.15
CA ARG A 155 8.74 -19.67 2.78
C ARG A 155 7.99 -18.91 1.69
N LEU A 156 7.18 -19.63 0.91
CA LEU A 156 6.33 -19.04 -0.11
C LEU A 156 5.31 -18.09 0.54
N SER A 157 5.18 -16.87 0.00
CA SER A 157 4.32 -15.83 0.57
C SER A 157 2.91 -15.94 0.01
N LEU A 158 1.88 -15.62 0.80
CA LEU A 158 0.50 -15.52 0.32
C LEU A 158 0.33 -14.47 -0.80
N LYS A 159 1.28 -13.53 -0.92
CA LYS A 159 1.32 -12.50 -1.96
C LYS A 159 2.12 -12.93 -3.20
N ASP A 160 2.61 -14.16 -3.26
CA ASP A 160 3.28 -14.65 -4.47
C ASP A 160 2.30 -14.73 -5.63
N THR A 161 2.69 -14.12 -6.74
CA THR A 161 1.94 -14.12 -8.02
C THR A 161 1.70 -15.53 -8.58
N LYS A 162 2.47 -16.52 -8.10
CA LYS A 162 2.28 -17.94 -8.44
C LYS A 162 1.12 -18.60 -7.69
N LEU A 163 0.73 -18.06 -6.53
CA LEU A 163 -0.39 -18.54 -5.71
C LEU A 163 -1.70 -17.79 -5.99
N SER A 164 -1.64 -16.62 -6.65
CA SER A 164 -2.85 -16.00 -7.17
C SER A 164 -3.42 -16.88 -8.28
N ILE A 165 -4.33 -17.78 -7.91
CA ILE A 165 -5.47 -18.13 -8.75
C ILE A 165 -5.91 -16.81 -9.37
N LYS A 166 -6.03 -16.74 -10.69
CA LYS A 166 -6.48 -15.57 -11.46
C LYS A 166 -7.86 -15.11 -10.94
N LYS A 167 -7.89 -14.48 -9.77
CA LYS A 167 -8.85 -13.43 -9.49
C LYS A 167 -8.33 -12.35 -10.39
N ASP A 168 -9.07 -12.11 -11.46
CA ASP A 168 -8.88 -10.97 -12.32
C ASP A 168 -8.70 -9.77 -11.38
N VAL A 169 -7.44 -9.39 -11.16
CA VAL A 169 -7.12 -8.10 -10.61
C VAL A 169 -7.40 -7.21 -11.79
N GLU A 170 -8.69 -6.93 -11.98
CA GLU A 170 -9.10 -5.70 -12.61
C GLU A 170 -8.29 -4.63 -11.89
N HIS A 171 -7.25 -4.15 -12.55
CA HIS A 171 -6.71 -2.84 -12.27
C HIS A 171 -7.89 -1.91 -12.49
N LYS A 172 -8.69 -1.70 -11.44
CA LYS A 172 -9.67 -0.62 -11.40
C LYS A 172 -8.83 0.63 -11.54
N GLU A 173 -8.76 1.13 -12.76
CA GLU A 173 -8.28 2.47 -13.07
C GLU A 173 -8.88 3.38 -12.00
N VAL A 174 -8.01 4.07 -11.26
CA VAL A 174 -8.39 5.00 -10.19
C VAL A 174 -8.89 6.32 -10.82
N ASP A 175 -9.41 6.24 -12.03
CA ASP A 175 -9.85 7.38 -12.80
C ASP A 175 -11.37 7.51 -12.67
N ASN A 176 -11.74 8.51 -11.88
CA ASN A 176 -13.10 8.99 -11.63
C ASN A 176 -14.05 8.00 -10.94
N LYS A 177 -14.00 7.98 -9.59
CA LYS A 177 -15.16 7.59 -8.78
C LYS A 177 -16.29 8.59 -8.97
N LEU A 178 -17.02 8.47 -10.08
CA LEU A 178 -18.28 9.17 -10.29
C LEU A 178 -19.27 8.64 -9.25
N THR A 179 -19.71 9.53 -8.36
CA THR A 179 -20.79 9.20 -7.43
C THR A 179 -22.11 9.42 -8.16
N GLU A 180 -22.72 8.35 -8.67
CA GLU A 180 -24.01 8.44 -9.35
C GLU A 180 -25.13 8.63 -8.32
N SER A 181 -25.54 9.88 -8.10
CA SER A 181 -26.78 10.19 -7.37
C SER A 181 -27.96 10.07 -8.33
N LYS A 182 -28.82 9.06 -8.15
CA LYS A 182 -30.01 8.90 -8.98
C LYS A 182 -30.98 10.06 -8.74
N PRO A 183 -31.29 10.90 -9.76
CA PRO A 183 -32.21 12.00 -9.59
C PRO A 183 -33.63 11.50 -9.27
N VAL A 184 -34.39 12.28 -8.49
CA VAL A 184 -35.80 11.99 -8.23
C VAL A 184 -36.60 12.27 -9.50
N HIS A 185 -37.60 11.44 -9.78
CA HIS A 185 -38.43 11.53 -10.99
C HIS A 185 -39.31 12.79 -10.94
N SER A 186 -39.40 13.53 -12.04
CA SER A 186 -40.12 14.83 -12.12
C SER A 186 -41.61 14.74 -11.79
N GLY A 187 -42.28 13.65 -12.19
CA GLY A 187 -43.71 13.40 -11.90
C GLY A 187 -44.06 13.03 -10.45
N MET A 188 -43.14 13.23 -9.50
CA MET A 188 -43.38 12.93 -8.09
C MET A 188 -43.50 14.20 -7.25
N PHE A 189 -44.66 14.38 -6.62
CA PHE A 189 -44.84 15.31 -5.51
C PHE A 189 -44.62 14.56 -4.19
N PHE A 190 -43.41 14.66 -3.63
CA PHE A 190 -42.94 13.82 -2.53
C PHE A 190 -43.07 12.31 -2.82
N ASN A 191 -44.13 11.67 -2.31
CA ASN A 191 -44.42 10.24 -2.50
C ASN A 191 -45.64 9.99 -3.42
N TYR A 192 -46.36 11.04 -3.80
CA TYR A 192 -47.52 10.96 -4.67
C TYR A 192 -47.10 11.09 -6.13
N ASN A 193 -47.74 10.29 -6.97
CA ASN A 193 -47.43 10.23 -8.39
C ASN A 193 -48.59 10.86 -9.16
N GLU A 194 -48.34 12.02 -9.73
CA GLU A 194 -49.33 12.80 -10.49
C GLU A 194 -49.48 12.27 -11.93
N ASN A 195 -48.50 11.50 -12.41
CA ASN A 195 -48.48 10.98 -13.78
C ASN A 195 -49.42 9.78 -14.00
N LEU A 196 -50.08 9.27 -12.96
CA LEU A 196 -51.05 8.18 -13.07
C LEU A 196 -52.42 8.73 -13.48
N VAL A 197 -52.57 8.95 -14.77
CA VAL A 197 -53.81 9.42 -15.40
C VAL A 197 -54.37 8.30 -16.29
N PRO A 198 -55.70 8.15 -16.43
CA PRO A 198 -56.27 7.27 -17.44
C PRO A 198 -55.74 7.61 -18.85
N PRO A 199 -55.39 6.62 -19.69
CA PRO A 199 -55.54 5.17 -19.52
C PRO A 199 -54.47 4.54 -18.63
N TYR A 200 -54.89 3.80 -17.61
CA TYR A 200 -53.97 3.16 -16.67
C TYR A 200 -53.23 1.99 -17.32
N GLN A 201 -51.91 1.95 -17.17
CA GLN A 201 -51.08 0.86 -17.65
C GLN A 201 -50.76 -0.11 -16.52
N VAL A 202 -51.11 -1.38 -16.68
CA VAL A 202 -50.96 -2.39 -15.63
C VAL A 202 -50.03 -3.51 -16.08
N ILE A 203 -48.91 -3.69 -15.38
CA ILE A 203 -48.02 -4.84 -15.60
C ILE A 203 -48.54 -6.02 -14.79
N VAL A 204 -48.78 -7.15 -15.45
CA VAL A 204 -49.34 -8.36 -14.85
C VAL A 204 -48.27 -9.43 -14.65
N ASP A 205 -48.18 -9.93 -13.42
CA ASP A 205 -47.29 -11.01 -13.00
C ASP A 205 -47.90 -12.41 -13.23
N THR A 206 -47.07 -13.46 -13.36
CA THR A 206 -47.50 -14.86 -13.60
C THR A 206 -48.45 -15.35 -12.49
N ASN A 207 -48.09 -15.11 -11.24
CA ASN A 207 -48.88 -15.49 -10.07
C ASN A 207 -50.25 -14.80 -10.03
N PHE A 208 -50.35 -13.58 -10.54
CA PHE A 208 -51.61 -12.84 -10.62
C PHE A 208 -52.56 -13.43 -11.66
N VAL A 209 -52.05 -13.81 -12.84
CA VAL A 209 -52.83 -14.52 -13.87
C VAL A 209 -53.40 -15.82 -13.30
N ASN A 210 -52.54 -16.61 -12.63
CA ASN A 210 -52.93 -17.89 -12.04
C ASN A 210 -54.02 -17.73 -10.98
N SER A 211 -53.85 -16.74 -10.09
CA SER A 211 -54.84 -16.44 -9.06
C SER A 211 -56.16 -15.94 -9.65
N SER A 212 -56.11 -15.20 -10.76
CA SER A 212 -57.31 -14.72 -11.45
C SER A 212 -58.09 -15.87 -12.07
N ILE A 213 -57.40 -16.84 -12.69
CA ILE A 213 -58.01 -18.06 -13.23
C ILE A 213 -58.64 -18.89 -12.10
N GLN A 214 -57.93 -19.08 -10.98
CA GLN A 214 -58.45 -19.82 -9.82
C GLN A 214 -59.73 -19.20 -9.24
N ASN A 215 -59.80 -17.87 -9.17
CA ASN A 215 -60.99 -17.14 -8.70
C ASN A 215 -62.04 -16.88 -9.80
N LYS A 216 -61.83 -17.41 -11.02
CA LYS A 216 -62.74 -17.23 -12.18
C LYS A 216 -63.00 -15.75 -12.53
N LEU A 217 -61.97 -14.93 -12.43
CA LEU A 217 -62.01 -13.50 -12.75
C LEU A 217 -61.48 -13.25 -14.16
N ASP A 218 -62.25 -12.53 -14.97
CA ASP A 218 -61.76 -11.99 -16.24
C ASP A 218 -60.87 -10.77 -15.96
N LEU A 219 -59.64 -10.79 -16.46
CA LEU A 219 -58.65 -9.74 -16.21
C LEU A 219 -59.17 -8.38 -16.64
N HIS A 220 -59.69 -8.25 -17.86
CA HIS A 220 -60.09 -6.96 -18.40
C HIS A 220 -61.31 -6.39 -17.67
N LYS A 221 -62.35 -7.21 -17.51
CA LYS A 221 -63.59 -6.81 -16.82
C LYS A 221 -63.33 -6.45 -15.36
N SER A 222 -62.62 -7.30 -14.63
CA SER A 222 -62.36 -7.09 -13.19
C SER A 222 -61.42 -5.89 -12.96
N MET A 223 -60.48 -5.64 -13.88
CA MET A 223 -59.61 -4.46 -13.88
C MET A 223 -60.41 -3.18 -14.10
N MET A 224 -61.30 -3.21 -15.10
CA MET A 224 -62.19 -2.11 -15.44
C MET A 224 -63.11 -1.78 -14.27
N ASP A 225 -63.79 -2.76 -13.67
CA ASP A 225 -64.70 -2.53 -12.54
C ASP A 225 -63.97 -1.87 -11.33
N LEU A 226 -62.73 -2.27 -11.07
CA LEU A 226 -61.93 -1.71 -9.97
C LEU A 226 -61.50 -0.26 -10.25
N LEU A 227 -60.97 0.02 -11.44
CA LEU A 227 -60.43 1.35 -11.79
C LEU A 227 -61.54 2.36 -12.13
N LEU A 228 -62.68 1.90 -12.66
CA LEU A 228 -63.86 2.72 -12.93
C LEU A 228 -64.59 3.14 -11.65
N SER A 229 -64.73 2.25 -10.65
CA SER A 229 -65.46 2.55 -9.39
C SER A 229 -64.87 3.70 -8.57
N LYS A 230 -63.69 4.20 -8.97
CA LYS A 230 -62.94 5.30 -8.36
C LYS A 230 -62.83 6.55 -9.26
N CYS A 231 -63.13 6.45 -10.54
CA CYS A 231 -63.09 7.59 -11.47
C CYS A 231 -64.47 8.30 -11.50
N ASN A 232 -64.83 9.00 -10.43
CA ASN A 232 -66.12 9.70 -10.31
C ASN A 232 -66.23 11.03 -11.09
N SER A 233 -65.21 11.42 -11.87
CA SER A 233 -65.26 12.65 -12.68
C SER A 233 -65.77 12.35 -14.09
N THR A 234 -67.06 12.64 -14.27
CA THR A 234 -67.75 13.13 -15.46
C THR A 234 -67.11 12.88 -16.83
N GLN A 235 -67.83 12.12 -17.66
CA GLN A 235 -67.78 12.09 -19.13
C GLN A 235 -66.44 11.69 -19.77
N THR A 236 -66.20 10.38 -19.87
CA THR A 236 -66.09 9.64 -21.15
C THR A 236 -65.84 8.17 -20.81
N LEU A 237 -66.90 7.35 -20.80
CA LEU A 237 -66.83 5.90 -20.54
C LEU A 237 -65.88 5.15 -21.49
N THR A 238 -65.54 5.75 -22.62
CA THR A 238 -64.72 5.16 -23.69
C THR A 238 -63.21 5.28 -23.47
N LEU A 239 -62.74 6.12 -22.54
CA LEU A 239 -61.30 6.41 -22.34
C LEU A 239 -60.70 5.79 -21.07
N CYS A 240 -61.53 5.21 -20.19
CA CYS A 240 -61.07 4.53 -18.98
C CYS A 240 -60.74 3.05 -19.23
N SER A 241 -60.05 2.76 -20.34
CA SER A 241 -59.53 1.42 -20.60
C SER A 241 -58.21 1.23 -19.87
N GLY A 242 -58.14 0.27 -18.96
CA GLY A 242 -56.87 -0.18 -18.39
C GLY A 242 -56.14 -1.02 -19.43
N ILE A 243 -54.97 -0.55 -19.89
CA ILE A 243 -54.13 -1.30 -20.82
C ILE A 243 -53.34 -2.32 -20.01
N ILE A 244 -53.55 -3.60 -20.32
CA ILE A 244 -52.83 -4.70 -19.67
C ILE A 244 -51.53 -4.96 -20.42
N HIS A 245 -50.44 -4.99 -19.68
CA HIS A 245 -49.11 -5.27 -20.18
C HIS A 245 -48.56 -6.57 -19.59
N VAL A 246 -47.98 -7.38 -20.46
CA VAL A 246 -47.23 -8.58 -20.08
C VAL A 246 -45.83 -8.48 -20.66
N THR A 247 -44.81 -8.72 -19.84
CA THR A 247 -43.41 -8.69 -20.29
C THR A 247 -43.00 -10.00 -20.95
N ASP A 248 -42.00 -9.94 -21.83
CA ASP A 248 -41.43 -11.14 -22.48
C ASP A 248 -41.00 -12.21 -21.49
N CYS A 249 -40.48 -11.80 -20.33
CA CYS A 249 -39.95 -12.72 -19.33
C CYS A 249 -41.06 -13.47 -18.58
N ILE A 250 -42.22 -12.83 -18.39
CA ILE A 250 -43.42 -13.46 -17.82
C ILE A 250 -43.94 -14.54 -18.78
N ILE A 251 -43.96 -14.26 -20.09
CA ILE A 251 -44.33 -15.25 -21.11
C ILE A 251 -43.35 -16.41 -21.10
N GLY A 252 -42.04 -16.13 -21.05
CA GLY A 252 -41.01 -17.16 -20.97
C GLY A 252 -41.09 -18.01 -19.69
N GLU A 253 -41.51 -17.43 -18.56
CA GLU A 253 -41.76 -18.18 -17.32
C GLU A 253 -42.99 -19.09 -17.46
N LEU A 254 -44.10 -18.57 -17.99
CA LEU A 254 -45.31 -19.37 -18.24
C LEU A 254 -45.06 -20.54 -19.20
N GLU A 255 -44.23 -20.33 -20.22
CA GLU A 255 -43.81 -21.39 -21.15
C GLU A 255 -42.99 -22.49 -20.46
N LYS A 256 -42.12 -22.13 -19.51
CA LYS A 256 -41.31 -23.08 -18.72
C LYS A 256 -42.14 -23.90 -17.74
N LEU A 257 -43.18 -23.31 -17.15
CA LEU A 257 -44.03 -23.98 -16.16
C LEU A 257 -44.90 -25.10 -16.76
N GLY A 258 -44.99 -25.18 -18.10
CA GLY A 258 -45.51 -26.33 -18.84
C GLY A 258 -47.04 -26.43 -18.88
N HIS A 259 -47.55 -27.66 -19.07
CA HIS A 259 -48.97 -27.92 -19.35
C HIS A 259 -49.94 -27.40 -18.28
N ARG A 260 -49.53 -27.39 -17.00
CA ARG A 260 -50.39 -26.93 -15.89
C ARG A 260 -50.84 -25.47 -16.03
N TYR A 261 -50.04 -24.66 -16.72
CA TYR A 261 -50.29 -23.22 -16.90
C TYR A 261 -50.68 -22.87 -18.34
N ARG A 262 -51.13 -23.86 -19.13
CA ARG A 262 -51.59 -23.66 -20.52
C ARG A 262 -52.70 -22.61 -20.62
N MET A 263 -53.66 -22.61 -19.69
CA MET A 263 -54.72 -21.61 -19.66
C MET A 263 -54.19 -20.20 -19.39
N ALA A 264 -53.22 -20.06 -18.47
CA ALA A 264 -52.58 -18.79 -18.17
C ALA A 264 -51.78 -18.26 -19.36
N LEU A 265 -51.07 -19.15 -20.07
CA LEU A 265 -50.36 -18.79 -21.30
C LEU A 265 -51.30 -18.33 -22.42
N GLN A 266 -52.43 -19.00 -22.60
CA GLN A 266 -53.43 -18.62 -23.60
C GLN A 266 -54.04 -17.25 -23.27
N LEU A 267 -54.32 -16.99 -21.98
CA LEU A 267 -54.83 -15.71 -21.52
C LEU A 267 -53.80 -14.59 -21.68
N ALA A 268 -52.53 -14.85 -21.40
CA ALA A 268 -51.44 -13.88 -21.58
C ALA A 268 -51.14 -13.53 -23.05
N ARG A 269 -51.53 -14.40 -24.00
CA ARG A 269 -51.38 -14.20 -25.45
C ARG A 269 -52.65 -13.61 -26.11
N ASP A 270 -53.64 -13.20 -25.33
CA ASP A 270 -54.85 -12.54 -25.86
C ASP A 270 -54.45 -11.23 -26.60
N PRO A 271 -54.97 -10.96 -27.80
CA PRO A 271 -54.66 -9.73 -28.55
C PRO A 271 -54.99 -8.43 -27.81
N ARG A 272 -55.84 -8.47 -26.79
CA ARG A 272 -56.15 -7.30 -25.94
C ARG A 272 -55.01 -6.93 -24.99
N ILE A 273 -54.09 -7.86 -24.74
CA ILE A 273 -52.93 -7.66 -23.85
C ILE A 273 -51.73 -7.22 -24.68
N VAL A 274 -51.14 -6.09 -24.28
CA VAL A 274 -49.98 -5.51 -24.97
C VAL A 274 -48.69 -6.13 -24.44
N ARG A 275 -47.91 -6.71 -25.34
CA ARG A 275 -46.63 -7.35 -25.00
C ARG A 275 -45.49 -6.31 -24.90
N LEU A 276 -44.82 -6.27 -23.75
CA LEU A 276 -43.67 -5.41 -23.49
C LEU A 276 -42.36 -6.17 -23.71
N LYS A 277 -41.50 -5.63 -24.58
CA LYS A 277 -40.19 -6.22 -24.88
C LYS A 277 -39.18 -6.01 -23.76
N CYS A 278 -38.42 -7.04 -23.43
CA CYS A 278 -37.35 -7.00 -22.44
C CYS A 278 -35.96 -6.95 -23.09
N THR A 279 -35.05 -6.14 -22.52
CA THR A 279 -33.68 -5.94 -23.04
C THR A 279 -32.61 -6.72 -22.27
N HIS A 280 -33.02 -7.61 -21.36
CA HIS A 280 -32.11 -8.32 -20.46
C HIS A 280 -32.04 -9.82 -20.80
N LYS A 281 -30.86 -10.41 -20.59
CA LYS A 281 -30.61 -11.83 -20.86
C LYS A 281 -31.00 -12.68 -19.65
N GLY A 282 -32.18 -13.29 -19.69
CA GLY A 282 -32.55 -14.39 -18.78
C GLY A 282 -32.65 -14.07 -17.29
N THR A 283 -33.06 -12.86 -16.90
CA THR A 283 -33.24 -12.49 -15.49
C THR A 283 -34.52 -13.07 -14.90
N TYR A 284 -34.59 -13.08 -13.56
CA TYR A 284 -35.82 -13.34 -12.82
C TYR A 284 -36.89 -12.31 -13.18
N VAL A 285 -38.14 -12.77 -13.28
CA VAL A 285 -39.31 -11.95 -13.66
C VAL A 285 -39.53 -10.80 -12.68
N ASP A 286 -39.39 -11.07 -11.38
CA ASP A 286 -39.51 -10.06 -10.32
C ASP A 286 -38.53 -8.90 -10.51
N ASP A 287 -37.28 -9.19 -10.88
CA ASP A 287 -36.24 -8.19 -11.08
C ASP A 287 -36.53 -7.31 -12.29
N CYS A 288 -37.04 -7.91 -13.37
CA CYS A 288 -37.49 -7.19 -14.56
C CYS A 288 -38.60 -6.18 -14.22
N ILE A 289 -39.61 -6.60 -13.44
CA ILE A 289 -40.73 -5.74 -13.05
C ILE A 289 -40.23 -4.60 -12.17
N VAL A 290 -39.39 -4.91 -11.17
CA VAL A 290 -38.85 -3.90 -10.24
C VAL A 290 -37.99 -2.87 -10.97
N GLU A 291 -37.09 -3.29 -11.85
CA GLU A 291 -36.24 -2.39 -12.63
C GLU A 291 -37.07 -1.49 -13.55
N ARG A 292 -38.04 -2.08 -14.27
CA ARG A 292 -38.92 -1.33 -15.19
C ARG A 292 -39.74 -0.27 -14.46
N VAL A 293 -40.32 -0.62 -13.32
CA VAL A 293 -41.15 0.27 -12.49
C VAL A 293 -40.29 1.33 -11.79
N GLN A 294 -39.03 1.00 -11.47
CA GLN A 294 -38.09 1.95 -10.89
C GLN A 294 -37.68 3.03 -11.90
N MET A 295 -37.46 2.65 -13.17
CA MET A 295 -37.17 3.59 -14.25
C MET A 295 -38.40 4.40 -14.68
N HIS A 296 -39.53 3.72 -14.88
CA HIS A 296 -40.77 4.32 -15.36
C HIS A 296 -41.88 4.11 -14.35
N LYS A 297 -42.21 5.18 -13.61
CA LYS A 297 -43.24 5.18 -12.57
C LYS A 297 -44.66 5.36 -13.15
N CYS A 298 -44.91 4.96 -14.39
CA CYS A 298 -46.22 5.08 -15.05
C CYS A 298 -47.06 3.80 -14.99
N TYR A 299 -46.59 2.77 -14.28
CA TYR A 299 -47.22 1.46 -14.23
C TYR A 299 -47.86 1.18 -12.87
N ILE A 300 -49.02 0.51 -12.92
CA ILE A 300 -49.59 -0.23 -11.79
C ILE A 300 -49.06 -1.66 -11.87
N VAL A 301 -48.68 -2.25 -10.75
CA VAL A 301 -48.21 -3.65 -10.73
C VAL A 301 -49.28 -4.55 -10.16
N ALA A 302 -49.73 -5.53 -10.93
CA ALA A 302 -50.67 -6.55 -10.50
C ALA A 302 -49.90 -7.82 -10.08
N THR A 303 -49.77 -8.04 -8.77
CA THR A 303 -49.10 -9.23 -8.22
C THR A 303 -49.73 -9.69 -6.90
N ASN A 304 -49.79 -11.00 -6.72
CA ASN A 304 -50.19 -11.62 -5.47
C ASN A 304 -49.02 -12.07 -4.60
N ASP A 305 -47.79 -12.03 -5.12
CA ASP A 305 -46.62 -12.48 -4.39
C ASP A 305 -46.25 -11.53 -3.24
N ARG A 306 -45.95 -12.10 -2.08
CA ARG A 306 -45.64 -11.35 -0.86
C ARG A 306 -44.28 -10.66 -0.96
N ASP A 307 -43.31 -11.30 -1.58
CA ASP A 307 -41.93 -10.79 -1.64
C ASP A 307 -41.81 -9.68 -2.68
N LEU A 308 -42.40 -9.86 -3.87
CA LEU A 308 -42.49 -8.80 -4.88
C LEU A 308 -43.26 -7.58 -4.36
N LYS A 309 -44.37 -7.78 -3.64
CA LYS A 309 -45.07 -6.67 -2.97
C LYS A 309 -44.20 -5.94 -1.97
N ARG A 310 -43.39 -6.65 -1.16
CA ARG A 310 -42.48 -6.02 -0.19
C ARG A 310 -41.42 -5.17 -0.91
N ARG A 311 -40.93 -5.61 -2.07
CA ARG A 311 -39.97 -4.87 -2.90
C ARG A 311 -40.58 -3.61 -3.50
N ILE A 312 -41.76 -3.73 -4.13
CA ILE A 312 -42.45 -2.60 -4.77
C ILE A 312 -42.89 -1.56 -3.72
N ARG A 313 -43.27 -1.97 -2.50
CA ARG A 313 -43.59 -1.04 -1.42
C ARG A 313 -42.46 -0.09 -1.02
N LYS A 314 -41.21 -0.41 -1.34
CA LYS A 314 -40.07 0.50 -1.11
C LYS A 314 -39.98 1.59 -2.17
N ILE A 315 -40.59 1.38 -3.34
CA ILE A 315 -40.64 2.37 -4.42
C ILE A 315 -41.85 3.28 -4.16
N PRO A 316 -41.65 4.60 -3.99
CA PRO A 316 -42.75 5.53 -3.83
C PRO A 316 -43.56 5.66 -5.13
N GLY A 317 -44.82 6.08 -5.04
CA GLY A 317 -45.64 6.42 -6.22
C GLY A 317 -46.11 5.27 -7.11
N VAL A 318 -45.88 4.01 -6.73
CA VAL A 318 -46.30 2.83 -7.52
C VAL A 318 -47.48 2.12 -6.83
N PRO A 319 -48.64 2.02 -7.49
CA PRO A 319 -49.80 1.30 -6.96
C PRO A 319 -49.64 -0.21 -7.17
N ILE A 320 -50.17 -0.97 -6.22
CA ILE A 320 -50.11 -2.44 -6.25
C ILE A 320 -51.52 -2.99 -6.29
N MET A 321 -51.83 -3.78 -7.32
CA MET A 321 -53.07 -4.51 -7.44
C MET A 321 -52.90 -5.98 -7.05
N TYR A 322 -53.86 -6.52 -6.31
CA TYR A 322 -53.86 -7.91 -5.88
C TYR A 322 -55.29 -8.47 -5.83
N VAL A 323 -55.41 -9.79 -5.88
CA VAL A 323 -56.70 -10.50 -5.81
C VAL A 323 -57.04 -10.82 -4.36
N LYS A 324 -58.25 -10.48 -3.91
CA LYS A 324 -58.78 -10.85 -2.58
C LYS A 324 -60.29 -11.02 -2.65
N ARG A 325 -60.83 -12.09 -2.06
CA ARG A 325 -62.28 -12.36 -1.97
C ARG A 325 -63.00 -12.26 -3.33
N HIS A 326 -62.46 -12.89 -4.36
CA HIS A 326 -63.04 -12.89 -5.72
C HIS A 326 -63.21 -11.49 -6.34
N GLN A 327 -62.41 -10.51 -5.88
CA GLN A 327 -62.36 -9.18 -6.47
C GLN A 327 -60.91 -8.70 -6.53
N TYR A 328 -60.63 -7.77 -7.43
CA TYR A 328 -59.35 -7.06 -7.42
C TYR A 328 -59.41 -5.94 -6.39
N GLN A 329 -58.29 -5.74 -5.69
CA GLN A 329 -58.10 -4.66 -4.76
C GLN A 329 -56.80 -3.96 -5.08
N ILE A 330 -56.72 -2.68 -4.74
CA ILE A 330 -55.56 -1.85 -5.04
C ILE A 330 -55.08 -1.10 -3.79
N GLU A 331 -53.78 -1.20 -3.55
CA GLU A 331 -53.04 -0.51 -2.50
C GLU A 331 -52.40 0.76 -3.10
N ARG A 332 -52.27 1.83 -2.30
CA ARG A 332 -51.50 3.05 -2.62
C ARG A 332 -51.96 3.87 -3.84
N ILE A 333 -53.26 3.96 -4.10
CA ILE A 333 -53.78 5.03 -4.98
C ILE A 333 -53.88 6.33 -4.16
N PRO A 334 -53.48 7.50 -4.71
CA PRO A 334 -53.70 8.79 -4.06
C PRO A 334 -55.17 9.02 -3.71
N PHE A 335 -55.42 9.65 -2.57
CA PHE A 335 -56.76 9.86 -2.02
C PHE A 335 -57.71 10.67 -2.92
N SER A 336 -57.16 11.48 -3.84
CA SER A 336 -57.91 12.26 -4.83
C SER A 336 -58.74 11.41 -5.80
N ILE A 337 -58.40 10.13 -5.96
CA ILE A 337 -59.11 9.16 -6.82
C ILE A 337 -59.97 8.21 -5.97
N THR A 338 -59.86 8.22 -4.63
CA THR A 338 -60.52 7.23 -3.76
C THR A 338 -61.66 7.77 -2.92
N SER A 339 -62.01 9.06 -3.01
CA SER A 339 -63.15 9.62 -2.28
C SER A 339 -64.46 9.07 -2.85
N LYS A 340 -65.06 8.15 -2.09
CA LYS A 340 -66.52 8.00 -2.02
C LYS A 340 -67.08 9.07 -1.10
#